data_AF-A0A833W9X8-F1
#
_entry.id   AF-A0A833W9X8-F1
#
_cell.length_a   1.000
_cell.length_b   1.000
_cell.length_c   1.000
_cell.angle_alpha   90.00
_cell.angle_beta   90.00
_cell.angle_gamma   90.00
#
_symmetry.space_group_name_H-M   'P 1'
#
loop_
_entity.id
_entity.type
_entity.pdbx_description
1 polymer ?
#
loop_
_entity_poly.entity_id
_entity_poly.type
_entity_poly.pdbx_seq_one_letter_code
_entity_poly.pdbx_strand_id
1 'polypeptide(L)' 'MLSSGASAILSCTQHGHSAMDLRESNVAVVAMNPGYVATDMSNHQGGIKPFDAAVAITGNVATLSLGDSGKFFNATLPG' A
#
# COMPACT_ATOMS: atom_id res chain seq x y z
N MET A 1 13.58 -12.04 4.95
CA MET A 1 12.56 -11.16 5.57
C MET A 1 13.08 -9.78 5.99
N LEU A 2 14.39 -9.57 6.19
CA LEU A 2 14.96 -8.22 6.42
C LEU A 2 14.88 -7.26 5.21
N SER A 3 14.75 -7.79 4.00
CA SER A 3 14.72 -6.98 2.75
C SER A 3 13.41 -6.21 2.55
N SER A 4 12.26 -6.70 3.05
CA SER A 4 10.97 -6.05 2.85
C SER A 4 10.85 -4.74 3.65
N GLY A 5 11.35 -4.71 4.89
CA GLY A 5 11.30 -3.53 5.74
C GLY A 5 12.13 -2.34 5.19
N ALA A 6 13.34 -2.59 4.71
CA ALA A 6 14.19 -1.54 4.12
C ALA A 6 13.61 -0.99 2.80
N SER A 7 13.03 -1.86 1.97
CA SER A 7 12.40 -1.44 0.70
C SER A 7 11.11 -0.64 0.92
N ALA A 8 10.32 -1.01 1.94
CA ALA A 8 9.16 -0.24 2.36
C ALA A 8 9.55 1.16 2.84
N ILE A 9 10.63 1.30 3.62
CA ILE A 9 11.11 2.60 4.12
C ILE A 9 11.52 3.53 2.97
N LEU A 10 12.30 3.03 1.99
CA LEU A 10 12.69 3.84 0.82
C LEU A 10 11.48 4.27 -0.01
N SER A 11 10.52 3.37 -0.22
CA SER A 11 9.26 3.67 -0.87
C SER A 11 8.49 4.76 -0.11
N CYS A 12 8.36 4.65 1.22
CA CYS A 12 7.68 5.65 2.04
C CYS A 12 8.33 7.04 1.95
N THR A 13 9.66 7.14 1.90
CA THR A 13 10.34 8.43 1.73
C THR A 13 10.00 9.08 0.39
N GLN A 14 9.96 8.31 -0.71
CA GLN A 14 9.59 8.84 -2.02
C GLN A 14 8.12 9.28 -2.07
N HIS A 15 7.21 8.48 -1.50
CA HIS A 15 5.80 8.86 -1.40
C HIS A 15 5.57 10.08 -0.52
N GLY A 16 6.41 10.30 0.51
CA GLY A 16 6.39 11.50 1.34
C GLY A 16 6.68 12.79 0.54
N HIS A 17 7.62 12.74 -0.41
CA HIS A 17 7.89 13.88 -1.29
C HIS A 17 6.69 14.16 -2.22
N SER A 18 6.17 13.13 -2.89
CA SER A 18 4.99 13.25 -3.75
C SER A 18 3.73 13.71 -2.99
N ALA A 19 3.57 13.31 -1.73
CA ALA A 19 2.48 13.75 -0.87
C ALA A 19 2.53 15.26 -0.56
N MET A 20 3.73 15.84 -0.47
CA MET A 20 3.90 17.29 -0.30
C MET A 20 3.60 18.03 -1.61
N ASP A 21 4.17 17.55 -2.72
CA ASP A 21 4.03 18.17 -4.04
C ASP A 21 2.56 18.19 -4.53
N LEU A 22 1.78 17.17 -4.17
CA LEU A 22 0.39 17.03 -4.61
C LEU A 22 -0.64 17.55 -3.61
N ARG A 23 -0.21 18.08 -2.46
CA ARG A 23 -1.12 18.56 -1.41
C ARG A 23 -2.03 19.67 -1.89
N GLU A 24 -1.49 20.64 -2.64
CA GLU A 24 -2.27 21.76 -3.18
C GLU A 24 -3.26 21.33 -4.27
N SER A 25 -3.03 20.16 -4.89
CA SER A 25 -3.91 19.57 -5.90
C SER A 25 -5.01 18.69 -5.30
N ASN A 26 -5.13 18.63 -3.96
CA ASN A 26 -6.09 17.78 -3.24
C ASN A 26 -6.01 16.29 -3.65
N VAL A 27 -4.79 15.78 -3.83
CA VAL A 27 -4.53 14.35 -4.08
C VAL A 27 -3.82 13.73 -2.88
N ALA A 28 -4.37 12.63 -2.36
CA ALA A 28 -3.74 11.83 -1.31
C ALA A 28 -2.80 10.80 -1.94
N VAL A 29 -1.60 10.65 -1.36
CA VAL A 29 -0.61 9.64 -1.77
C VAL A 29 -0.29 8.76 -0.56
N VAL A 30 -0.42 7.45 -0.69
CA VAL A 30 -0.11 6.50 0.38
C VAL A 30 0.71 5.33 -0.14
N ALA A 31 1.52 4.72 0.72
CA ALA A 31 2.16 3.45 0.42
C ALA A 31 1.31 2.31 1.05
N MET A 32 0.97 1.30 0.25
CA MET A 32 0.15 0.17 0.73
C MET A 32 0.86 -1.16 0.48
N ASN A 33 1.02 -1.95 1.55
CA ASN A 33 1.52 -3.31 1.48
C ASN A 33 0.34 -4.29 1.31
N PRO A 34 0.26 -5.04 0.21
CA PRO A 34 -0.81 -6.01 -0.03
C PRO A 34 -0.65 -7.33 0.76
N GLY A 35 0.44 -7.48 1.51
CA GLY A 35 0.82 -8.76 2.12
C GLY A 35 1.51 -9.70 1.12
N TYR A 36 1.60 -10.99 1.48
CA TYR A 36 2.26 -12.00 0.63
C TYR A 36 1.25 -12.68 -0.30
N VAL A 37 1.11 -12.12 -1.50
CA VAL A 37 0.09 -12.49 -2.50
C VAL A 37 0.62 -13.55 -3.48
N ALA A 38 -0.21 -14.53 -3.82
CA ALA A 38 0.09 -15.64 -4.74
C ALA A 38 0.08 -15.24 -6.22
N THR A 39 1.04 -14.41 -6.63
CA THR A 39 1.26 -14.01 -8.03
C THR A 39 2.51 -14.67 -8.60
N ASP A 40 2.75 -14.49 -9.90
CA ASP A 40 4.00 -14.90 -10.58
C ASP A 40 5.24 -14.35 -9.87
N MET A 41 5.20 -13.13 -9.32
CA MET A 41 6.31 -12.54 -8.55
C MET A 41 6.66 -13.33 -7.27
N SER A 42 5.71 -14.11 -6.76
CA SER A 42 5.86 -14.98 -5.60
C SER A 42 6.03 -16.46 -5.97
N ASN A 43 6.18 -16.78 -7.26
CA ASN A 43 6.05 -18.14 -7.80
C ASN A 43 4.77 -18.84 -7.32
N HIS A 44 3.68 -18.08 -7.18
CA HIS A 44 2.38 -18.53 -6.64
C HIS A 44 2.43 -19.09 -5.21
N GLN A 45 3.43 -18.76 -4.40
CA GLN A 45 3.59 -19.28 -3.03
C GLN A 45 2.97 -18.39 -1.95
N GLY A 46 2.36 -17.26 -2.33
CA GLY A 46 1.68 -16.37 -1.39
C GLY A 46 0.51 -17.03 -0.66
N GLY A 47 0.27 -16.65 0.59
CA GLY A 47 -0.88 -17.11 1.37
C GLY A 47 -2.19 -16.36 1.04
N ILE A 48 -2.08 -15.21 0.37
CA ILE A 48 -3.22 -14.36 -0.01
C ILE A 48 -3.52 -14.55 -1.49
N LYS A 49 -4.79 -14.76 -1.85
CA LYS A 49 -5.19 -14.84 -3.26
C LYS A 49 -5.13 -13.44 -3.89
N PRO A 50 -4.77 -13.32 -5.19
CA PRO A 50 -4.73 -12.03 -5.87
C PRO A 50 -6.03 -11.23 -5.78
N PHE A 51 -7.18 -11.90 -5.90
CA PHE A 51 -8.49 -11.26 -5.79
C PHE A 51 -8.73 -10.67 -4.39
N ASP A 52 -8.43 -11.43 -3.34
CA ASP A 52 -8.63 -10.99 -1.95
C ASP A 52 -7.71 -9.80 -1.61
N ALA A 53 -6.47 -9.80 -2.13
CA ALA A 53 -5.56 -8.66 -2.01
C ALA A 53 -6.12 -7.40 -2.69
N ALA A 54 -6.70 -7.54 -3.89
CA ALA A 54 -7.33 -6.42 -4.59
C ALA A 54 -8.54 -5.88 -3.84
N VAL A 55 -9.42 -6.76 -3.33
CA VAL A 55 -10.56 -6.37 -2.48
C VAL A 55 -10.11 -5.62 -1.24
N ALA A 56 -9.07 -6.12 -0.56
CA ALA A 56 -8.48 -5.45 0.59
C ALA A 56 -7.96 -4.06 0.20
N ILE A 57 -7.15 -3.93 -0.85
CA ILE A 57 -6.62 -2.63 -1.31
C ILE A 57 -7.75 -1.65 -1.60
N THR A 58 -8.72 -2.03 -2.44
CA THR A 58 -9.82 -1.13 -2.83
C THR A 58 -10.69 -0.75 -1.63
N GLY A 59 -10.95 -1.69 -0.71
CA GLY A 59 -11.70 -1.42 0.52
C GLY A 59 -10.98 -0.43 1.43
N ASN A 60 -9.67 -0.56 1.62
CA ASN A 60 -8.89 0.38 2.42
C ASN A 60 -8.84 1.76 1.76
N VAL A 61 -8.58 1.83 0.45
CA VAL A 61 -8.55 3.10 -0.31
C VAL A 61 -9.86 3.87 -0.18
N ALA A 62 -11.01 3.19 -0.17
CA ALA A 62 -12.32 3.83 0.00
C ALA A 62 -12.52 4.52 1.37
N THR A 63 -11.69 4.21 2.37
CA THR A 63 -11.75 4.81 3.72
C THR A 63 -10.76 5.93 3.94
N LEU A 64 -9.82 6.15 3.01
CA LEU A 64 -8.74 7.12 3.17
C LEU A 64 -9.20 8.56 2.92
N SER A 65 -8.49 9.49 3.55
CA SER A 65 -8.69 10.93 3.39
C SER A 65 -7.39 11.65 3.03
N LEU A 66 -7.46 12.94 2.69
CA LEU A 66 -6.27 13.79 2.52
C LEU A 66 -5.38 13.83 3.77
N GLY A 67 -5.94 13.60 4.96
CA GLY A 67 -5.20 13.52 6.22
C GLY A 67 -4.33 12.27 6.35
N ASP A 68 -4.48 11.32 5.44
CA ASP A 68 -3.73 10.06 5.41
C ASP A 68 -2.55 10.06 4.44
N SER A 69 -2.40 11.15 3.68
CA SER A 69 -1.30 11.32 2.73
C SER A 69 0.07 11.22 3.42
N GLY A 70 1.00 10.49 2.79
CA GLY A 70 2.35 10.21 3.28
C GLY A 70 2.45 9.04 4.28
N LYS A 71 1.34 8.38 4.61
CA LYS A 71 1.33 7.24 5.54
C LYS A 71 1.50 5.89 4.82
N PHE A 72 1.84 4.88 5.61
CA PHE A 72 1.97 3.49 5.18
C PHE A 72 0.85 2.64 5.78
N PHE A 73 0.24 1.78 4.97
CA PHE A 73 -0.87 0.89 5.36
C PHE A 73 -0.59 -0.56 4.98
N ASN A 74 -1.09 -1.49 5.78
CA ASN A 74 -1.24 -2.88 5.36
C ASN A 74 -2.68 -3.10 4.87
N ALA A 75 -2.83 -3.64 3.67
CA ALA A 75 -4.15 -3.98 3.16
C ALA A 75 -4.75 -5.10 4.00
N THR A 76 -5.95 -4.86 4.53
CA THR A 76 -6.72 -5.82 5.32
C THR A 76 -8.10 -5.97 4.69
N LEU A 77 -8.65 -7.18 4.66
CA LEU A 77 -10.02 -7.38 4.19
C LEU A 77 -11.00 -6.55 5.05
N PRO A 78 -12.03 -5.94 4.45
CA PRO A 78 -13.12 -5.34 5.20
C PRO A 78 -13.75 -6.40 6.13
N GLY A 79 -14.02 -6.03 7.38
CA GLY A 79 -14.75 -6.87 8.33
C GLY A 79 -16.23 -7.00 8.02
#